data_AF-C6ZKR1-F1
#
_entry.id   AF-C6ZKR1-F1
#
_cell.length_a   1.000
_cell.length_b   1.000
_cell.length_c   1.000
_cell.angle_alpha   90.00
_cell.angle_beta   90.00
_cell.angle_gamma   90.00
#
_symmetry.space_group_name_H-M   'P 1'
#
loop_
_entity.id
_entity.type
_entity.pdbx_description
1 polymer ?
#
loop_
_entity_poly.entity_id
_entity_poly.type
_entity_poly.pdbx_seq_one_letter_code
_entity_poly.pdbx_strand_id
1 'polypeptide(L)'
;MNMMLGARSSVEVIRHGTPKAEIEGLFSVEKNAALAHILEENGIEFTDELIIRREILQNGRSVSRINGQMVNLSTLRAVGQYLVDIHGQHDQEELMRPNLHIAMLDEFGQDDFWTSKKRYQEIFDNYRKLRKRVLDKQKNEREHKARIEMLEFQIAEIEAAALKNDEDNQLNKQRDKLLNHKNIADTLTNAYVMLDNEDFSSLSNIRSAMNDLLTLEEFDPDYKEMSTSLSEAYYVLEEVTKHLGDVIEDLDFDAGLLQQIESRLDVINSITRKYGGSVDDVLDYFDNITKEYNLLTGNNESSDDMEKELKRLEKELVDAAAKLSQKRHELANALEAEIKQELAELYMEKADFQVQFTKGKFNRDGNELVEFYISTNPGEGFKPLVKVASGGELSRLMLAIKSAFSRKEDKTSIVF
;
A
#
# COMPACT_ATOMS: atom_id res chain seq x y z
N MET A 1 -7.10 45.52 33.32
CA MET A 1 -6.94 44.14 33.87
C MET A 1 -5.65 43.47 33.37
N ASN A 2 -5.30 43.55 32.08
CA ASN A 2 -4.14 42.88 31.44
C ASN A 2 -2.79 43.09 32.15
N MET A 3 -2.59 44.26 32.75
CA MET A 3 -1.38 44.55 33.49
C MET A 3 -1.28 43.73 34.78
N MET A 4 -2.37 43.40 35.44
CA MET A 4 -2.37 42.51 36.61
C MET A 4 -1.94 41.10 36.24
N LEU A 5 -2.18 40.67 35.00
CA LEU A 5 -2.04 39.30 34.52
C LEU A 5 -0.80 39.08 33.62
N GLY A 6 0.21 39.95 33.73
CA GLY A 6 1.52 39.74 33.10
C GLY A 6 1.76 40.44 31.74
N ALA A 7 0.87 41.34 31.30
CA ALA A 7 1.16 42.23 30.18
C ALA A 7 2.30 43.22 30.49
N ARG A 8 2.95 43.79 29.47
CA ARG A 8 3.97 44.84 29.70
C ARG A 8 3.34 46.07 30.34
N SER A 9 3.99 46.62 31.36
CA SER A 9 3.56 47.83 32.04
C SER A 9 4.10 49.07 31.32
N SER A 10 3.25 50.07 31.08
CA SER A 10 3.64 51.43 30.65
C SER A 10 3.71 52.36 31.86
N VAL A 11 4.53 53.41 31.81
CA VAL A 11 4.57 54.46 32.85
C VAL A 11 3.36 55.41 32.71
N GLU A 12 2.72 55.42 31.55
CA GLU A 12 1.57 56.30 31.23
C GLU A 12 0.32 56.03 32.07
N VAL A 13 0.24 54.85 32.70
CA VAL A 13 -0.87 54.45 33.57
C VAL A 13 -0.70 54.96 35.00
N ILE A 14 0.44 55.58 35.32
CA ILE A 14 0.66 56.27 36.59
C ILE A 14 -0.04 57.63 36.54
N ARG A 15 -0.94 57.88 37.49
CA ARG A 15 -1.65 59.16 37.61
C ARG A 15 -0.64 60.30 37.74
N HIS A 16 -0.87 61.38 36.98
CA HIS A 16 0.02 62.55 36.98
C HIS A 16 0.28 63.07 38.41
N GLY A 17 1.56 63.28 38.75
CA GLY A 17 2.00 63.75 40.06
C GLY A 17 2.12 62.67 41.15
N THR A 18 1.86 61.39 40.85
CA THR A 18 1.97 60.29 41.82
C THR A 18 3.19 59.40 41.57
N PRO A 19 3.84 58.85 42.62
CA PRO A 19 5.10 58.10 42.49
C PRO A 19 4.93 56.67 41.95
N LYS A 20 3.72 56.09 42.04
CA LYS A 20 3.43 54.71 41.60
C LYS A 20 1.95 54.51 41.23
N ALA A 21 1.69 53.50 40.41
CA ALA A 21 0.36 52.89 40.25
C ALA A 21 0.35 51.50 40.89
N GLU A 22 -0.76 51.14 41.55
CA GLU A 22 -0.96 49.83 42.18
C GLU A 22 -2.28 49.25 41.70
N ILE A 23 -2.27 47.98 41.33
CA ILE A 23 -3.43 47.23 40.85
C ILE A 23 -3.47 45.91 41.63
N GLU A 24 -4.59 45.62 42.29
CA GLU A 24 -4.80 44.40 43.05
C GLU A 24 -6.13 43.76 42.65
N GLY A 25 -6.15 42.43 42.59
CA GLY A 25 -7.34 41.64 42.28
C GLY A 25 -7.36 40.34 43.06
N LEU A 26 -8.57 39.94 43.47
CA LEU A 26 -8.87 38.69 44.13
C LEU A 26 -9.57 37.77 43.12
N PHE A 27 -9.07 36.56 42.95
CA PHE A 27 -9.61 35.55 42.03
C PHE A 27 -10.07 34.33 42.81
N SER A 28 -11.28 33.85 42.54
CA SER A 28 -11.74 32.53 42.97
C SER A 28 -11.31 31.51 41.92
N VAL A 29 -10.68 30.42 42.33
CA VAL A 29 -10.04 29.46 41.41
C VAL A 29 -10.52 28.05 41.71
N GLU A 30 -11.01 27.36 40.68
CA GLU A 30 -11.35 25.94 40.78
C GLU A 30 -10.10 25.05 40.72
N LYS A 31 -10.20 23.81 41.21
CA LYS A 31 -9.05 22.88 41.25
C LYS A 31 -8.52 22.58 39.85
N ASN A 32 -7.40 23.20 39.50
CA ASN A 32 -6.69 22.99 38.24
C ASN A 32 -5.26 22.49 38.52
N ALA A 33 -4.97 21.26 38.12
CA ALA A 33 -3.68 20.60 38.39
C ALA A 33 -2.48 21.33 37.74
N ALA A 34 -2.67 21.92 36.56
CA ALA A 34 -1.60 22.65 35.87
C ALA A 34 -1.28 23.98 36.57
N LEU A 35 -2.31 24.69 37.03
CA LEU A 35 -2.15 25.92 37.81
C LEU A 35 -1.51 25.64 39.18
N ALA A 36 -1.93 24.58 39.86
CA ALA A 36 -1.34 24.15 41.14
C ALA A 36 0.17 23.87 40.98
N HIS A 37 0.55 23.16 39.92
CA HIS A 37 1.96 22.86 39.65
C HIS A 37 2.81 24.13 39.44
N ILE A 38 2.31 25.12 38.68
CA ILE A 38 3.04 26.37 38.43
C ILE A 38 3.22 27.18 39.73
N LEU A 39 2.20 27.18 40.60
CA LEU A 39 2.27 27.87 41.89
C LEU A 39 3.27 27.19 42.82
N GLU A 40 3.23 25.85 42.92
CA GLU A 40 4.17 25.06 43.73
C GLU A 40 5.64 25.24 43.30
N GLU A 41 5.92 25.22 41.98
CA GLU A 41 7.27 25.46 41.45
C GLU A 41 7.83 26.83 41.82
N ASN A 42 6.95 27.80 42.06
CA ASN A 42 7.33 29.16 42.44
C ASN A 42 7.18 29.41 43.95
N GLY A 43 6.96 28.36 44.75
CA GLY A 43 6.89 28.42 46.21
C GLY A 43 5.59 28.99 46.77
N ILE A 44 4.53 29.07 45.96
CA ILE A 44 3.23 29.62 46.31
C ILE A 44 2.26 28.45 46.59
N GLU A 45 1.63 28.46 47.76
CA GLU A 45 0.61 27.48 48.11
C GLU A 45 -0.66 27.69 47.29
N PHE A 46 -1.21 26.61 46.72
CA PHE A 46 -2.48 26.65 46.01
C PHE A 46 -3.64 26.79 47.01
N THR A 47 -4.42 27.86 46.86
CA THR A 47 -5.62 28.14 47.64
C THR A 47 -6.79 28.41 46.70
N ASP A 48 -8.02 28.21 47.19
CA ASP A 48 -9.24 28.46 46.41
C ASP A 48 -9.41 29.95 46.03
N GLU A 49 -8.66 30.83 46.70
CA GLU A 49 -8.57 32.26 46.39
C GLU A 49 -7.12 32.69 46.13
N LEU A 50 -6.89 33.47 45.08
CA LEU A 50 -5.58 34.07 44.76
C LEU A 50 -5.66 35.59 44.73
N ILE A 51 -4.77 36.25 45.47
CA ILE A 51 -4.60 37.71 45.46
C ILE A 51 -3.40 38.06 44.60
N ILE A 52 -3.64 38.75 43.49
CA ILE A 52 -2.59 39.24 42.61
C ILE A 52 -2.47 40.75 42.77
N ARG A 53 -1.26 41.20 43.06
CA ARG A 53 -0.92 42.63 43.20
C ARG A 53 0.23 42.98 42.29
N ARG A 54 0.09 44.09 41.56
CA ARG A 54 1.17 44.66 40.74
C ARG A 54 1.34 46.14 41.02
N GLU A 55 2.59 46.53 41.26
CA GLU A 55 3.03 47.91 41.45
C GLU A 55 3.88 48.34 40.25
N ILE A 56 3.71 49.57 39.81
CA ILE A 56 4.44 50.18 38.69
C ILE A 56 4.98 51.52 39.17
N LEU A 57 6.30 51.66 39.18
CA LEU A 57 7.01 52.83 39.70
C LEU A 57 7.36 53.79 38.56
N GLN A 58 7.47 55.08 38.85
CA GLN A 58 7.85 56.10 37.86
C GLN A 58 9.21 55.85 37.18
N ASN A 59 10.11 55.11 37.84
CA ASN A 59 11.41 54.72 37.29
C ASN A 59 11.34 53.54 36.29
N GLY A 60 10.12 53.11 35.90
CA GLY A 60 9.88 52.03 34.96
C GLY A 60 9.95 50.62 35.58
N ARG A 61 10.33 50.49 36.85
CA ARG A 61 10.36 49.19 37.55
C ARG A 61 8.93 48.77 37.90
N SER A 62 8.63 47.49 37.69
CA SER A 62 7.38 46.87 38.13
C SER A 62 7.65 45.72 39.10
N VAL A 63 6.81 45.60 40.12
CA VAL A 63 6.87 44.53 41.12
C VAL A 63 5.55 43.81 41.13
N SER A 64 5.59 42.48 41.07
CA SER A 64 4.40 41.62 41.03
C SER A 64 4.41 40.67 42.20
N ARG A 65 3.23 40.45 42.80
CA ARG A 65 3.03 39.53 43.91
C ARG A 65 1.79 38.67 43.71
N ILE A 66 1.87 37.41 44.13
CA ILE A 66 0.76 36.47 44.21
C ILE A 66 0.70 35.97 45.66
N ASN A 67 -0.45 36.10 46.32
CA ASN A 67 -0.63 35.81 47.75
C ASN A 67 0.47 36.41 48.65
N GLY A 68 0.91 37.62 48.31
CA GLY A 68 1.96 38.35 49.03
C GLY A 68 3.40 37.96 48.68
N GLN A 69 3.65 36.88 47.95
CA GLN A 69 4.98 36.47 47.52
C GLN A 69 5.40 37.16 46.22
N MET A 70 6.66 37.60 46.12
CA MET A 70 7.17 38.24 44.90
C MET A 70 7.38 37.23 43.77
N VAL A 71 6.83 37.54 42.59
CA VAL A 71 6.99 36.73 41.38
C VAL A 71 7.57 37.55 40.24
N ASN A 72 8.26 36.86 39.34
CA ASN A 72 8.70 37.48 38.09
C ASN A 72 7.53 37.60 37.09
N LEU A 73 7.73 38.37 36.02
CA LEU A 73 6.69 38.63 35.02
C LEU A 73 6.29 37.37 34.23
N SER A 74 7.22 36.43 34.02
CA SER A 74 6.95 35.16 33.32
C SER A 74 6.01 34.26 34.12
N THR A 75 6.26 34.10 35.41
CA THR A 75 5.40 33.35 36.34
C THR A 75 4.02 34.00 36.42
N LEU A 76 3.96 35.32 36.56
CA LEU A 76 2.68 36.03 36.57
C LEU A 76 1.88 35.84 35.28
N ARG A 77 2.55 35.80 34.12
CA ARG A 77 1.90 35.55 32.83
C ARG A 77 1.41 34.10 32.73
N ALA A 78 2.22 33.13 33.17
CA ALA A 78 1.84 31.72 33.16
C ALA A 78 0.63 31.46 34.07
N VAL A 79 0.63 32.02 35.28
CA VAL A 79 -0.54 31.96 36.18
C VAL A 79 -1.74 32.70 35.59
N GLY A 80 -1.52 33.90 35.02
CA GLY A 80 -2.57 34.71 34.41
C GLY A 80 -3.37 34.01 33.30
N GLN A 81 -2.74 33.10 32.55
CA GLN A 81 -3.40 32.30 31.49
C GLN A 81 -4.51 31.38 32.02
N TYR A 82 -4.47 31.01 33.31
CA TYR A 82 -5.47 30.13 33.93
C TYR A 82 -6.51 30.89 34.74
N LEU A 83 -6.27 32.16 35.08
CA LEU A 83 -7.14 32.95 35.96
C LEU A 83 -8.12 33.82 35.22
N VAL A 84 -7.67 34.40 34.11
CA VAL A 84 -8.53 35.21 33.26
C VAL A 84 -8.12 34.93 31.83
N ASP A 85 -9.05 34.34 31.10
CA ASP A 85 -9.11 34.48 29.66
C ASP A 85 -9.31 35.99 29.38
N ILE A 86 -8.22 36.72 29.15
CA ILE A 86 -8.26 38.05 28.53
C ILE A 86 -8.14 37.84 27.02
N HIS A 87 -9.13 37.20 26.41
CA HIS A 87 -9.06 36.90 24.97
C HIS A 87 -9.58 38.10 24.19
N GLY A 88 -8.62 38.91 23.76
CA GLY A 88 -8.82 39.99 22.80
C GLY A 88 -7.98 39.87 21.53
N GLN A 89 -7.16 38.81 21.37
CA GLN A 89 -6.30 38.68 20.17
C GLN A 89 -6.27 37.29 19.52
N HIS A 90 -6.21 36.16 20.25
CA HIS A 90 -5.99 34.85 19.60
C HIS A 90 -7.26 34.22 18.98
N ASP A 91 -8.38 34.19 19.71
CA ASP A 91 -9.64 33.64 19.17
C ASP A 91 -10.20 34.47 18.01
N GLN A 92 -9.99 35.78 18.06
CA GLN A 92 -10.29 36.67 16.93
C GLN A 92 -9.46 36.26 15.72
N GLU A 93 -8.18 35.90 15.88
CA GLU A 93 -7.38 35.41 14.76
C GLU A 93 -7.89 34.08 14.21
N GLU A 94 -8.39 33.17 15.04
CA GLU A 94 -8.91 31.89 14.57
C GLU A 94 -10.24 32.04 13.84
N LEU A 95 -11.17 32.84 14.37
CA LEU A 95 -12.46 33.10 13.73
C LEU A 95 -12.31 33.91 12.43
N MET A 96 -11.20 34.63 12.27
CA MET A 96 -10.85 35.33 11.03
C MET A 96 -10.11 34.43 10.02
N ARG A 97 -9.91 33.14 10.32
CA ARG A 97 -9.27 32.14 9.43
C ARG A 97 -10.30 31.14 8.91
N PRO A 98 -10.73 31.25 7.63
CA PRO A 98 -11.76 30.35 7.06
C PRO A 98 -11.39 28.86 7.13
N ASN A 99 -10.10 28.52 7.09
CA ASN A 99 -9.64 27.14 7.18
C ASN A 99 -9.89 26.49 8.56
N LEU A 100 -10.20 27.26 9.60
CA LEU A 100 -10.54 26.76 10.94
C LEU A 100 -12.04 26.64 11.18
N HIS A 101 -12.88 27.28 10.35
CA HIS A 101 -14.34 27.30 10.54
C HIS A 101 -14.97 25.91 10.51
N ILE A 102 -14.42 24.99 9.73
CA ILE A 102 -14.89 23.60 9.70
C ILE A 102 -14.63 22.88 11.03
N ALA A 103 -13.49 23.12 11.67
CA ALA A 103 -13.17 22.53 12.96
C ALA A 103 -14.07 23.10 14.05
N MET A 104 -14.26 24.43 14.04
CA MET A 104 -15.16 25.15 14.94
C MET A 104 -16.60 24.66 14.82
N LEU A 105 -17.14 24.49 13.61
CA LEU A 105 -18.49 23.97 13.44
C LEU A 105 -18.61 22.52 13.96
N ASP A 106 -17.59 21.71 13.70
CA ASP A 106 -17.56 20.31 14.10
C ASP A 106 -17.51 20.13 15.63
N GLU A 107 -17.02 21.11 16.40
CA GLU A 107 -17.05 21.13 17.88
C GLU A 107 -18.46 21.19 18.45
N PHE A 108 -19.44 21.70 17.69
CA PHE A 108 -20.86 21.60 18.09
C PHE A 108 -21.42 20.19 17.92
N GLY A 109 -20.70 19.29 17.27
CA GLY A 109 -21.07 17.89 17.09
C GLY A 109 -21.12 17.12 18.41
N GLN A 110 -22.18 16.34 18.59
CA GLN A 110 -22.27 15.34 19.66
C GLN A 110 -21.64 14.00 19.23
N ASP A 111 -21.67 12.98 20.10
CA ASP A 111 -21.05 11.66 19.87
C ASP A 111 -21.40 11.03 18.51
N ASP A 112 -22.66 11.17 18.08
CA ASP A 112 -23.15 10.68 16.79
C ASP A 112 -22.46 11.34 15.59
N PHE A 113 -22.16 12.64 15.70
CA PHE A 113 -21.42 13.39 14.68
C PHE A 113 -19.96 12.92 14.64
N TRP A 114 -19.29 12.88 15.79
CA TRP A 114 -17.89 12.44 15.89
C TRP A 114 -17.68 11.00 15.43
N THR A 115 -18.64 10.12 15.71
CA THR A 115 -18.64 8.74 15.18
C THR A 115 -18.69 8.73 13.65
N SER A 116 -19.48 9.61 13.05
CA SER A 116 -19.60 9.73 11.58
C SER A 116 -18.34 10.34 10.96
N LYS A 117 -17.76 11.37 11.61
CA LYS A 117 -16.50 12.00 11.21
C LYS A 117 -15.33 11.03 11.29
N LYS A 118 -15.22 10.25 12.37
CA LYS A 118 -14.18 9.22 12.53
C LYS A 118 -14.28 8.14 11.44
N ARG A 119 -15.49 7.64 11.17
CA ARG A 119 -15.72 6.68 10.09
C ARG A 119 -15.30 7.23 8.73
N TYR A 120 -15.64 8.49 8.44
CA TYR A 120 -15.20 9.16 7.21
C TYR A 120 -13.66 9.23 7.12
N GLN A 121 -12.99 9.63 8.21
CA GLN A 121 -11.53 9.73 8.27
C GLN A 121 -10.84 8.39 8.02
N GLU A 122 -11.33 7.31 8.63
CA GLU A 122 -10.81 5.95 8.41
C GLU A 122 -10.94 5.52 6.94
N ILE A 123 -12.11 5.74 6.32
CA ILE A 123 -12.34 5.44 4.91
C ILE A 123 -11.43 6.29 4.02
N PHE A 124 -11.30 7.59 4.29
CA PHE A 124 -10.46 8.50 3.52
C PHE A 124 -8.98 8.12 3.60
N ASP A 125 -8.48 7.78 4.79
CA ASP A 125 -7.09 7.38 4.99
C ASP A 125 -6.79 6.06 4.26
N ASN A 126 -7.72 5.09 4.29
CA ASN A 126 -7.61 3.84 3.54
C ASN A 126 -7.65 4.07 2.03
N TYR A 127 -8.60 4.88 1.55
CA TYR A 127 -8.71 5.27 0.14
C TYR A 127 -7.43 5.95 -0.34
N ARG A 128 -6.89 6.92 0.41
CA ARG A 128 -5.68 7.65 0.05
C ARG A 128 -4.46 6.73 -0.04
N LYS A 129 -4.30 5.82 0.93
CA LYS A 129 -3.22 4.82 0.93
C LYS A 129 -3.32 3.89 -0.27
N LEU A 130 -4.50 3.33 -0.54
CA LEU A 130 -4.71 2.43 -1.68
C LEU A 130 -4.52 3.15 -3.02
N ARG A 131 -5.10 4.34 -3.17
CA ARG A 131 -4.96 5.16 -4.39
C ARG A 131 -3.49 5.46 -4.69
N LYS A 132 -2.70 5.78 -3.67
CA LYS A 132 -1.24 5.99 -3.85
C LYS A 132 -0.56 4.72 -4.35
N ARG A 133 -0.83 3.56 -3.73
CA ARG A 133 -0.27 2.27 -4.17
C ARG A 133 -0.65 1.92 -5.62
N VAL A 134 -1.91 2.13 -6.01
CA VAL A 134 -2.38 1.92 -7.39
C VAL A 134 -1.65 2.83 -8.38
N LEU A 135 -1.49 4.12 -8.07
CA LEU A 135 -0.78 5.07 -8.94
C LEU A 135 0.71 4.73 -9.08
N ASP A 136 1.36 4.35 -7.98
CA ASP A 136 2.77 3.95 -7.98
C ASP A 136 2.97 2.68 -8.83
N LYS A 137 2.08 1.68 -8.70
CA LYS A 137 2.09 0.45 -9.51
C LYS A 137 1.86 0.74 -11.00
N GLN A 138 0.81 1.50 -11.35
CA GLN A 138 0.52 1.86 -12.74
C GLN A 138 1.65 2.66 -13.39
N LYS A 139 2.35 3.51 -12.62
CA LYS A 139 3.52 4.23 -13.10
C LYS A 139 4.67 3.26 -13.40
N ASN A 140 4.98 2.34 -12.48
CA ASN A 140 6.02 1.34 -12.65
C ASN A 140 5.74 0.44 -13.86
N GLU A 141 4.50 -0.06 -13.99
CA GLU A 141 4.06 -0.86 -15.13
C GLU A 141 4.19 -0.12 -16.46
N ARG A 142 3.88 1.19 -16.51
CA ARG A 142 4.06 1.99 -17.73
C ARG A 142 5.54 2.20 -18.08
N GLU A 143 6.39 2.44 -17.09
CA GLU A 143 7.82 2.64 -17.28
C GLU A 143 8.52 1.34 -17.73
N HIS A 144 8.05 0.19 -17.25
CA HIS A 144 8.65 -1.12 -17.52
C HIS A 144 7.82 -2.03 -18.41
N LYS A 145 6.79 -1.51 -19.08
CA LYS A 145 5.80 -2.30 -19.85
C LYS A 145 6.45 -3.32 -20.78
N ALA A 146 7.36 -2.86 -21.63
CA ALA A 146 8.03 -3.72 -22.61
C ALA A 146 8.89 -4.81 -21.94
N ARG A 147 9.49 -4.51 -20.77
CA ARG A 147 10.28 -5.48 -20.01
C ARG A 147 9.39 -6.53 -19.35
N ILE A 148 8.27 -6.10 -18.77
CA ILE A 148 7.27 -6.99 -18.14
C ILE A 148 6.68 -7.94 -19.18
N GLU A 149 6.23 -7.45 -20.34
CA GLU A 149 5.68 -8.28 -21.42
C GLU A 149 6.70 -9.31 -21.93
N MET A 150 7.97 -8.92 -22.03
CA MET A 150 9.05 -9.82 -22.43
C MET A 150 9.28 -10.91 -21.37
N LEU A 151 9.39 -10.52 -20.09
CA LEU A 151 9.59 -11.45 -18.98
C LEU A 151 8.42 -12.43 -18.85
N GLU A 152 7.19 -11.95 -18.97
CA GLU A 152 5.97 -12.77 -18.93
C GLU A 152 5.97 -13.85 -20.03
N PHE A 153 6.32 -13.47 -21.25
CA PHE A 153 6.44 -14.41 -22.37
C PHE A 153 7.52 -15.47 -22.10
N GLN A 154 8.69 -15.06 -21.62
CA GLN A 154 9.81 -15.96 -21.33
C GLN A 154 9.49 -16.94 -20.19
N ILE A 155 8.87 -16.45 -19.11
CA ILE A 155 8.41 -17.25 -17.98
C ILE A 155 7.42 -18.31 -18.47
N ALA A 156 6.37 -17.90 -19.21
CA ALA A 156 5.36 -18.83 -19.73
C ALA A 156 5.96 -19.88 -20.68
N GLU A 157 6.92 -19.50 -21.53
CA GLU A 157 7.59 -20.44 -22.44
C GLU A 157 8.44 -21.48 -21.68
N ILE A 158 9.18 -21.06 -20.64
CA ILE A 158 10.00 -21.98 -19.82
C ILE A 158 9.12 -22.86 -18.92
N GLU A 159 8.07 -22.30 -18.31
CA GLU A 159 7.11 -23.09 -17.50
C GLU A 159 6.42 -24.17 -18.32
N ALA A 160 6.00 -23.85 -19.55
CA ALA A 160 5.38 -24.82 -20.46
C ALA A 160 6.31 -25.98 -20.81
N ALA A 161 7.63 -25.74 -20.82
CA ALA A 161 8.62 -26.78 -21.04
C ALA A 161 8.79 -27.73 -19.83
N ALA A 162 8.41 -27.31 -18.63
CA ALA A 162 8.44 -28.10 -17.40
C ALA A 162 9.76 -28.88 -17.22
N LEU A 163 10.89 -28.18 -17.36
CA LEU A 163 12.23 -28.76 -17.24
C LEU A 163 12.47 -29.28 -15.82
N LYS A 164 13.23 -30.38 -15.71
CA LYS A 164 13.69 -30.92 -14.42
C LYS A 164 15.21 -31.01 -14.40
N ASN A 165 15.79 -30.81 -13.22
CA ASN A 165 17.23 -30.97 -13.02
C ASN A 165 17.71 -32.34 -13.53
N ASP A 166 18.81 -32.34 -14.27
CA ASP A 166 19.47 -33.53 -14.82
C ASP A 166 18.61 -34.39 -15.78
N GLU A 167 17.47 -33.88 -16.24
CA GLU A 167 16.55 -34.61 -17.13
C GLU A 167 17.20 -34.91 -18.49
N ASP A 168 17.92 -33.95 -19.06
CA ASP A 168 18.60 -34.07 -20.35
C ASP A 168 19.68 -35.16 -20.31
N ASN A 169 20.49 -35.20 -19.26
CA ASN A 169 21.52 -36.22 -19.09
C ASN A 169 20.92 -37.63 -18.96
N GLN A 170 19.81 -37.76 -18.22
CA GLN A 170 19.12 -39.04 -18.06
C GLN A 170 18.51 -39.52 -19.38
N LEU A 171 17.85 -38.62 -20.11
CA LEU A 171 17.24 -38.92 -21.41
C LEU A 171 18.30 -39.26 -22.47
N ASN A 172 19.41 -38.54 -22.53
CA ASN A 172 20.52 -38.85 -23.45
C ASN A 172 21.10 -40.25 -23.18
N LYS A 173 21.33 -40.62 -21.92
CA LYS A 173 21.79 -41.97 -21.56
C LYS A 173 20.80 -43.06 -21.97
N GLN A 174 19.50 -42.82 -21.78
CA GLN A 174 18.46 -43.74 -22.20
C GLN A 174 18.37 -43.85 -23.73
N ARG A 175 18.44 -42.72 -24.45
CA ARG A 175 18.47 -42.67 -25.91
C ARG A 175 19.65 -43.47 -26.46
N ASP A 176 20.85 -43.25 -25.94
CA ASP A 176 22.06 -43.93 -26.42
C ASP A 176 21.96 -45.45 -26.21
N LYS A 177 21.38 -45.89 -25.08
CA LYS A 177 21.09 -47.32 -24.83
C LYS A 177 20.12 -47.89 -25.87
N LEU A 178 19.02 -47.18 -26.17
CA LEU A 178 18.02 -47.61 -27.14
C LEU A 178 18.56 -47.61 -28.58
N LEU A 179 19.38 -46.60 -28.95
CA LEU A 179 20.04 -46.57 -30.26
C LEU A 179 21.03 -47.73 -30.43
N ASN A 180 21.76 -48.10 -29.38
CA ASN A 180 22.60 -49.29 -29.42
C ASN A 180 21.77 -50.56 -29.58
N HIS A 181 20.65 -50.70 -28.87
CA HIS A 181 19.73 -51.83 -29.04
C HIS A 181 19.17 -51.90 -30.46
N LYS A 182 18.75 -50.76 -31.03
CA LYS A 182 18.30 -50.66 -32.42
C LYS A 182 19.38 -51.09 -33.40
N ASN A 183 20.60 -50.57 -33.25
CA ASN A 183 21.72 -50.93 -34.12
C ASN A 183 22.03 -52.43 -34.06
N ILE A 184 21.94 -53.05 -32.87
CA ILE A 184 22.10 -54.50 -32.70
C ILE A 184 20.97 -55.24 -33.42
N ALA A 185 19.71 -54.85 -33.19
CA ALA A 185 18.54 -55.46 -33.83
C ALA A 185 18.60 -55.39 -35.36
N ASP A 186 18.87 -54.20 -35.90
CA ASP A 186 19.00 -53.97 -37.34
C ASP A 186 20.15 -54.80 -37.93
N THR A 187 21.29 -54.87 -37.24
CA THR A 187 22.46 -55.65 -37.71
C THR A 187 22.19 -57.15 -37.71
N LEU A 188 21.57 -57.68 -36.65
CA LEU A 188 21.20 -59.08 -36.55
C LEU A 188 20.13 -59.46 -37.59
N THR A 189 19.11 -58.62 -37.75
CA THR A 189 18.06 -58.81 -38.76
C THR A 189 18.65 -58.82 -40.17
N ASN A 190 19.56 -57.88 -40.48
CA ASN A 190 20.25 -57.85 -41.78
C ASN A 190 21.09 -59.12 -42.00
N ALA A 191 21.81 -59.59 -40.98
CA ALA A 191 22.59 -60.82 -41.07
C ALA A 191 21.69 -62.05 -41.32
N TYR A 192 20.55 -62.14 -40.62
CA TYR A 192 19.57 -63.20 -40.80
C TYR A 192 19.01 -63.19 -42.22
N VAL A 193 18.55 -62.03 -42.72
CA VAL A 193 18.01 -61.87 -44.08
C VAL A 193 19.06 -62.21 -45.16
N MET A 194 20.35 -61.97 -44.93
CA MET A 194 21.39 -62.37 -45.89
C MET A 194 21.61 -63.88 -45.94
N LEU A 195 21.42 -64.58 -44.82
CA LEU A 195 21.59 -66.03 -44.72
C LEU A 195 20.35 -66.77 -45.18
N ASP A 196 19.17 -66.31 -44.76
CA ASP A 196 17.89 -66.95 -45.03
C ASP A 196 16.77 -65.92 -45.27
N ASN A 197 16.40 -65.78 -46.55
CA ASN A 197 15.35 -64.91 -47.04
C ASN A 197 14.58 -65.62 -48.15
N GLU A 198 13.29 -65.31 -48.29
CA GLU A 198 12.36 -65.95 -49.23
C GLU A 198 12.81 -65.77 -50.70
N ASP A 199 13.40 -64.62 -51.05
CA ASP A 199 13.80 -64.32 -52.43
C ASP A 199 15.22 -64.83 -52.79
N PHE A 200 16.18 -64.72 -51.86
CA PHE A 200 17.58 -65.10 -52.08
C PHE A 200 18.25 -65.55 -50.78
N SER A 201 18.21 -66.86 -50.50
CA SER A 201 18.82 -67.48 -49.32
C SER A 201 20.22 -68.02 -49.64
N SER A 202 21.26 -67.43 -49.05
CA SER A 202 22.63 -67.92 -49.17
C SER A 202 22.74 -69.36 -48.69
N LEU A 203 22.03 -69.69 -47.60
CA LEU A 203 21.99 -71.04 -47.05
C LEU A 203 21.32 -72.03 -48.01
N SER A 204 20.26 -71.62 -48.71
CA SER A 204 19.60 -72.47 -49.73
C SER A 204 20.49 -72.73 -50.96
N ASN A 205 21.27 -71.74 -51.38
CA ASN A 205 22.25 -71.91 -52.46
C ASN A 205 23.37 -72.89 -52.05
N ILE A 206 23.86 -72.76 -50.81
CA ILE A 206 24.86 -73.69 -50.24
C ILE A 206 24.28 -75.10 -50.13
N ARG A 207 23.02 -75.25 -49.66
CA ARG A 207 22.31 -76.53 -49.60
C ARG A 207 22.22 -77.20 -50.97
N SER A 208 21.94 -76.42 -52.01
CA SER A 208 21.84 -76.91 -53.39
C SER A 208 23.20 -77.40 -53.89
N ALA A 209 24.26 -76.60 -53.70
CA ALA A 209 25.63 -76.99 -54.05
C ALA A 209 26.11 -78.22 -53.26
N MET A 210 25.74 -78.35 -51.99
CA MET A 210 26.00 -79.52 -51.15
C MET A 210 25.32 -80.77 -51.75
N ASN A 211 24.04 -80.67 -52.11
CA ASN A 211 23.31 -81.77 -52.72
C ASN A 211 23.92 -82.20 -54.06
N ASP A 212 24.37 -81.25 -54.88
CA ASP A 212 25.04 -81.56 -56.16
C ASP A 212 26.38 -82.28 -55.94
N LEU A 213 27.23 -81.80 -55.00
CA LEU A 213 28.52 -82.45 -54.68
C LEU A 213 28.35 -83.84 -54.06
N LEU A 214 27.30 -84.06 -53.26
CA LEU A 214 26.98 -85.38 -52.70
C LEU A 214 26.77 -86.43 -53.79
N THR A 215 26.22 -86.04 -54.96
CA THR A 215 26.06 -86.97 -56.09
C THR A 215 27.38 -87.40 -56.73
N LEU A 216 28.48 -86.68 -56.45
CA LEU A 216 29.78 -86.90 -57.09
C LEU A 216 30.77 -87.70 -56.22
N GLU A 217 30.44 -87.99 -54.95
CA GLU A 217 31.37 -88.58 -53.98
C GLU A 217 31.93 -89.96 -54.36
N GLU A 218 31.18 -90.74 -55.15
CA GLU A 218 31.59 -92.09 -55.55
C GLU A 218 32.54 -92.10 -56.74
N PHE A 219 32.71 -90.98 -57.46
CA PHE A 219 33.52 -90.93 -58.68
C PHE A 219 35.00 -90.66 -58.42
N ASP A 220 35.35 -89.85 -57.42
CA ASP A 220 36.74 -89.51 -57.09
C ASP A 220 36.89 -89.10 -55.60
N PRO A 221 37.97 -89.53 -54.90
CA PRO A 221 38.25 -89.10 -53.54
C PRO A 221 38.30 -87.57 -53.34
N ASP A 222 38.76 -86.80 -54.33
CA ASP A 222 38.82 -85.33 -54.24
C ASP A 222 37.41 -84.73 -54.13
N TYR A 223 36.42 -85.29 -54.84
CA TYR A 223 35.03 -84.85 -54.75
C TYR A 223 34.39 -85.18 -53.40
N LYS A 224 34.76 -86.32 -52.81
CA LYS A 224 34.33 -86.69 -51.47
C LYS A 224 34.85 -85.73 -50.40
N GLU A 225 36.11 -85.28 -50.52
CA GLU A 225 36.68 -84.27 -49.62
C GLU A 225 35.95 -82.92 -49.76
N MET A 226 35.66 -82.49 -50.99
CA MET A 226 34.89 -81.26 -51.25
C MET A 226 33.46 -81.33 -50.69
N SER A 227 32.75 -82.44 -50.90
CA SER A 227 31.38 -82.66 -50.40
C SER A 227 31.32 -82.68 -48.88
N THR A 228 32.28 -83.35 -48.23
CA THR A 228 32.41 -83.38 -46.77
C THR A 228 32.61 -81.96 -46.22
N SER A 229 33.56 -81.22 -46.80
CA SER A 229 33.86 -79.84 -46.39
C SER A 229 32.65 -78.90 -46.55
N LEU A 230 31.90 -79.02 -47.64
CA LEU A 230 30.71 -78.20 -47.88
C LEU A 230 29.54 -78.57 -46.95
N SER A 231 29.38 -79.86 -46.65
CA SER A 231 28.36 -80.35 -45.71
C SER A 231 28.62 -79.83 -44.29
N GLU A 232 29.88 -79.88 -43.83
CA GLU A 232 30.27 -79.31 -42.53
C GLU A 232 29.98 -77.80 -42.47
N ALA A 233 30.35 -77.06 -43.51
CA ALA A 233 30.07 -75.62 -43.59
C ALA A 233 28.56 -75.32 -43.60
N TYR A 234 27.75 -76.11 -44.30
CA TYR A 234 26.29 -75.96 -44.35
C TYR A 234 25.66 -76.06 -42.95
N TYR A 235 25.95 -77.12 -42.21
CA TYR A 235 25.33 -77.34 -40.89
C TYR A 235 25.76 -76.28 -39.87
N VAL A 236 27.02 -75.81 -39.92
CA VAL A 236 27.49 -74.70 -39.09
C VAL A 236 26.72 -73.41 -39.40
N LEU A 237 26.51 -73.10 -40.68
CA LEU A 237 25.74 -71.91 -41.08
C LEU A 237 24.25 -72.03 -40.73
N GLU A 238 23.66 -73.22 -40.86
CA GLU A 238 22.28 -73.48 -40.46
C GLU A 238 22.06 -73.27 -38.96
N GLU A 239 22.99 -73.76 -38.12
CA GLU A 239 22.93 -73.57 -36.65
C GLU A 239 23.02 -72.08 -36.28
N VAL A 240 23.96 -71.34 -36.88
CA VAL A 240 24.11 -69.89 -36.65
C VAL A 240 22.86 -69.13 -37.12
N THR A 241 22.28 -69.51 -38.26
CA THR A 241 21.06 -68.88 -38.81
C THR A 241 19.86 -69.10 -37.89
N LYS A 242 19.68 -70.33 -37.38
CA LYS A 242 18.65 -70.63 -36.41
C LYS A 242 18.83 -69.82 -35.12
N HIS A 243 20.05 -69.78 -34.60
CA HIS A 243 20.35 -69.01 -33.40
C HIS A 243 20.12 -67.50 -33.59
N LEU A 244 20.43 -66.95 -34.77
CA LEU A 244 20.10 -65.57 -35.12
C LEU A 244 18.58 -65.33 -35.06
N GLY A 245 17.77 -66.25 -35.61
CA GLY A 245 16.31 -66.18 -35.54
C GLY A 245 15.81 -66.13 -34.10
N ASP A 246 16.28 -67.06 -33.25
CA ASP A 246 15.91 -67.10 -31.83
C ASP A 246 16.25 -65.78 -31.11
N VAL A 247 17.43 -65.22 -31.35
CA VAL A 247 17.88 -63.96 -30.74
C VAL A 247 17.06 -62.76 -31.24
N ILE A 248 16.65 -62.74 -32.51
CA ILE A 248 15.82 -61.69 -33.08
C ILE A 248 14.40 -61.72 -32.50
N GLU A 249 13.82 -62.91 -32.30
CA GLU A 249 12.49 -63.05 -31.68
C GLU A 249 12.47 -62.56 -30.23
N ASP A 250 13.55 -62.77 -29.48
CA ASP A 250 13.71 -62.31 -28.10
C ASP A 250 14.08 -60.81 -27.97
N LEU A 251 14.36 -60.13 -29.08
CA LEU A 251 14.82 -58.74 -29.10
C LEU A 251 13.65 -57.75 -28.95
N ASP A 252 13.36 -57.36 -27.71
CA ASP A 252 12.34 -56.36 -27.39
C ASP A 252 12.90 -54.92 -27.55
N PHE A 253 12.74 -54.34 -28.75
CA PHE A 253 13.06 -52.94 -29.03
C PHE A 253 11.81 -52.06 -28.97
N ASP A 254 11.76 -51.16 -27.98
CA ASP A 254 10.68 -50.17 -27.85
C ASP A 254 10.96 -48.91 -28.70
N ALA A 255 10.50 -48.94 -29.94
CA ALA A 255 10.57 -47.80 -30.86
C ALA A 255 9.74 -46.59 -30.37
N GLY A 256 8.65 -46.84 -29.65
CA GLY A 256 7.76 -45.80 -29.13
C GLY A 256 8.43 -44.99 -28.03
N LEU A 257 9.14 -45.66 -27.12
CA LEU A 257 9.93 -45.02 -26.08
C LEU A 257 11.06 -44.18 -26.66
N LEU A 258 11.78 -44.68 -27.68
CA LEU A 258 12.84 -43.90 -28.33
C LEU A 258 12.28 -42.60 -28.92
N GLN A 259 11.15 -42.65 -29.63
CA GLN A 259 10.52 -41.48 -30.22
C GLN A 259 10.04 -40.46 -29.16
N GLN A 260 9.52 -40.94 -28.03
CA GLN A 260 9.12 -40.08 -26.91
C GLN A 260 10.33 -39.36 -26.29
N ILE A 261 11.44 -40.08 -26.09
CA ILE A 261 12.69 -39.52 -25.56
C ILE A 261 13.26 -38.47 -26.52
N GLU A 262 13.31 -38.76 -27.82
CA GLU A 262 13.78 -37.80 -28.83
C GLU A 262 12.91 -36.55 -28.88
N SER A 263 11.58 -36.71 -28.87
CA SER A 263 10.63 -35.59 -28.85
C SER A 263 10.81 -34.72 -27.59
N ARG A 264 11.06 -35.34 -26.42
CA ARG A 264 11.30 -34.61 -25.18
C ARG A 264 12.64 -33.87 -25.22
N LEU A 265 13.69 -34.51 -25.73
CA LEU A 265 15.01 -33.88 -25.93
C LEU A 265 14.95 -32.70 -26.90
N ASP A 266 14.12 -32.76 -27.94
CA ASP A 266 13.94 -31.64 -28.87
C ASP A 266 13.31 -30.41 -28.18
N VAL A 267 12.32 -30.62 -27.32
CA VAL A 267 11.73 -29.54 -26.51
C VAL A 267 12.80 -28.92 -25.61
N ILE A 268 13.54 -29.76 -24.87
CA ILE A 268 14.61 -29.33 -23.98
C ILE A 268 15.66 -28.52 -24.76
N ASN A 269 16.15 -29.05 -25.88
CA ASN A 269 17.15 -28.39 -26.72
C ASN A 269 16.68 -27.05 -27.29
N SER A 270 15.40 -26.94 -27.65
CA SER A 270 14.84 -25.67 -28.15
C SER A 270 14.85 -24.58 -27.07
N ILE A 271 14.59 -24.96 -25.83
CA ILE A 271 14.49 -24.05 -24.68
C ILE A 271 15.88 -23.70 -24.18
N THR A 272 16.77 -24.69 -24.01
CA THR A 272 18.16 -24.44 -23.63
C THR A 272 18.80 -23.50 -24.63
N ARG A 273 18.71 -23.76 -25.95
CA ARG A 273 19.28 -22.86 -26.97
C ARG A 273 18.80 -21.39 -26.89
N LYS A 274 17.58 -21.14 -26.41
CA LYS A 274 17.05 -19.77 -26.26
C LYS A 274 17.50 -19.08 -24.97
N TYR A 275 17.60 -19.82 -23.87
CA TYR A 275 17.68 -19.26 -22.51
C TYR A 275 18.92 -19.68 -21.72
N GLY A 276 19.78 -20.55 -22.27
CA GLY A 276 20.97 -21.06 -21.59
C GLY A 276 21.86 -21.96 -22.47
N GLY A 277 22.84 -22.61 -21.87
CA GLY A 277 23.59 -23.70 -22.52
C GLY A 277 23.09 -25.07 -22.08
N SER A 278 22.63 -25.16 -20.83
CA SER A 278 22.19 -26.38 -20.15
C SER A 278 20.82 -26.20 -19.48
N VAL A 279 20.21 -27.30 -19.04
CA VAL A 279 18.95 -27.26 -18.28
C VAL A 279 19.10 -26.45 -16.99
N ASP A 280 20.22 -26.63 -16.28
CA ASP A 280 20.50 -25.91 -15.04
C ASP A 280 20.60 -24.38 -15.29
N ASP A 281 21.27 -23.97 -16.38
CA ASP A 281 21.34 -22.54 -16.75
C ASP A 281 19.96 -21.94 -17.01
N VAL A 282 19.06 -22.71 -17.65
CA VAL A 282 17.69 -22.24 -17.93
C VAL A 282 16.89 -22.11 -16.64
N LEU A 283 17.04 -23.04 -15.69
CA LEU A 283 16.34 -22.98 -14.41
C LEU A 283 16.84 -21.83 -13.54
N ASP A 284 18.16 -21.59 -13.52
CA ASP A 284 18.74 -20.40 -12.88
C ASP A 284 18.26 -19.11 -13.55
N TYR A 285 18.20 -19.08 -14.89
CA TYR A 285 17.65 -17.97 -15.65
C TYR A 285 16.18 -17.73 -15.30
N PHE A 286 15.37 -18.80 -15.26
CA PHE A 286 13.97 -18.79 -14.90
C PHE A 286 13.74 -18.17 -13.51
N ASP A 287 14.51 -18.60 -12.52
CA ASP A 287 14.46 -18.04 -11.17
C ASP A 287 14.79 -16.54 -11.15
N ASN A 288 15.79 -16.12 -11.94
CA ASN A 288 16.22 -14.73 -12.01
C ASN A 288 15.17 -13.83 -12.68
N ILE A 289 14.64 -14.24 -13.83
CA ILE A 289 13.60 -13.48 -14.53
C ILE A 289 12.29 -13.45 -13.74
N THR A 290 11.98 -14.50 -12.98
CA THR A 290 10.79 -14.54 -12.11
C THR A 290 10.93 -13.56 -10.94
N LYS A 291 12.11 -13.50 -10.31
CA LYS A 291 12.41 -12.49 -9.28
C LYS A 291 12.33 -11.07 -9.85
N GLU A 292 12.88 -10.85 -11.04
CA GLU A 292 12.82 -9.54 -11.72
C GLU A 292 11.38 -9.16 -12.08
N TYR A 293 10.60 -10.09 -12.64
CA TYR A 293 9.19 -9.89 -12.96
C TYR A 293 8.40 -9.46 -11.73
N ASN A 294 8.53 -10.21 -10.63
CA ASN A 294 7.85 -9.90 -9.36
C ASN A 294 8.28 -8.56 -8.76
N LEU A 295 9.55 -8.16 -8.94
CA LEU A 295 10.03 -6.84 -8.52
C LEU A 295 9.38 -5.71 -9.35
N LEU A 296 9.24 -5.91 -10.66
CA LEU A 296 8.71 -4.91 -11.59
C LEU A 296 7.18 -4.80 -11.53
N THR A 297 6.46 -5.91 -11.31
CA THR A 297 5.00 -5.91 -11.18
C THR A 297 4.53 -5.60 -9.75
N GLY A 298 5.45 -5.63 -8.79
CA GLY A 298 5.16 -5.53 -7.37
C GLY A 298 4.44 -6.79 -6.87
N ASN A 299 4.59 -7.11 -5.57
CA ASN A 299 3.96 -8.27 -4.90
C ASN A 299 2.58 -8.65 -5.50
N ASN A 300 2.33 -9.97 -5.59
CA ASN A 300 1.16 -10.71 -6.12
C ASN A 300 -0.28 -10.17 -5.87
N GLU A 301 -0.51 -9.00 -5.26
CA GLU A 301 -1.79 -8.32 -5.35
C GLU A 301 -2.06 -7.95 -6.81
N SER A 302 -2.98 -8.68 -7.44
CA SER A 302 -3.44 -8.39 -8.80
C SER A 302 -3.84 -6.92 -8.91
N SER A 303 -3.35 -6.25 -9.95
CA SER A 303 -3.72 -4.84 -10.24
C SER A 303 -5.25 -4.69 -10.29
N ASP A 304 -5.94 -5.72 -10.78
CA ASP A 304 -7.39 -5.79 -10.88
C ASP A 304 -8.09 -5.85 -9.51
N ASP A 305 -7.50 -6.53 -8.52
CA ASP A 305 -8.05 -6.59 -7.16
C ASP A 305 -7.91 -5.25 -6.44
N MET A 306 -6.76 -4.60 -6.61
CA MET A 306 -6.52 -3.26 -6.06
C MET A 306 -7.47 -2.22 -6.67
N GLU A 307 -7.76 -2.30 -7.98
CA GLU A 307 -8.70 -1.41 -8.64
C GLU A 307 -10.15 -1.65 -8.20
N LYS A 308 -10.58 -2.89 -8.03
CA LYS A 308 -11.91 -3.23 -7.50
C LYS A 308 -12.09 -2.69 -6.09
N GLU A 309 -11.10 -2.89 -5.23
CA GLU A 309 -11.12 -2.40 -3.86
C GLU A 309 -11.10 -0.87 -3.80
N LEU A 310 -10.35 -0.21 -4.70
CA LEU A 310 -10.35 1.25 -4.81
C LEU A 310 -11.73 1.79 -5.18
N LYS A 311 -12.43 1.15 -6.13
CA LYS A 311 -13.80 1.53 -6.51
C LYS A 311 -14.79 1.32 -5.36
N ARG A 312 -14.63 0.25 -4.59
CA ARG A 312 -15.44 0.00 -3.38
C ARG A 312 -15.23 1.12 -2.35
N LEU A 313 -13.97 1.44 -2.03
CA LEU A 313 -13.64 2.51 -1.09
C LEU A 313 -14.08 3.89 -1.60
N GLU A 314 -14.04 4.15 -2.91
CA GLU A 314 -14.53 5.41 -3.49
C GLU A 314 -16.04 5.57 -3.27
N LYS A 315 -16.82 4.51 -3.50
CA LYS A 315 -18.27 4.52 -3.23
C LYS A 315 -18.55 4.75 -1.75
N GLU A 316 -17.84 4.05 -0.87
CA GLU A 316 -17.97 4.21 0.59
C GLU A 316 -17.56 5.61 1.05
N LEU A 317 -16.53 6.21 0.43
CA LEU A 317 -16.07 7.56 0.72
C LEU A 317 -17.13 8.59 0.34
N VAL A 318 -17.77 8.45 -0.83
CA VAL A 318 -18.86 9.32 -1.27
C VAL A 318 -20.05 9.24 -0.31
N ASP A 319 -20.46 8.02 0.07
CA ASP A 319 -21.58 7.80 0.98
C ASP A 319 -21.27 8.34 2.40
N ALA A 320 -20.06 8.14 2.90
CA ALA A 320 -19.63 8.66 4.19
C ALA A 320 -19.53 10.19 4.20
N ALA A 321 -19.04 10.79 3.11
CA ALA A 321 -18.96 12.24 2.96
C ALA A 321 -20.35 12.87 2.92
N ALA A 322 -21.30 12.27 2.19
CA ALA A 322 -22.68 12.74 2.14
C ALA A 322 -23.34 12.72 3.53
N LYS A 323 -23.13 11.67 4.31
CA LYS A 323 -23.62 11.57 5.70
C LYS A 323 -22.97 12.61 6.61
N LEU A 324 -21.66 12.82 6.50
CA LEU A 324 -20.96 13.84 7.28
C LEU A 324 -21.44 15.25 6.93
N SER A 325 -21.59 15.55 5.64
CA SER A 325 -22.14 16.81 5.13
C SER A 325 -23.54 17.05 5.68
N GLN A 326 -24.45 16.07 5.61
CA GLN A 326 -25.80 16.20 6.15
C GLN A 326 -25.80 16.58 7.63
N LYS A 327 -25.07 15.82 8.46
CA LYS A 327 -24.98 16.12 9.89
C LYS A 327 -24.35 17.49 10.16
N ARG A 328 -23.38 17.90 9.34
CA ARG A 328 -22.75 19.22 9.46
C ARG A 328 -23.71 20.37 9.11
N HIS A 329 -24.60 20.18 8.15
CA HIS A 329 -25.67 21.14 7.86
C HIS A 329 -26.69 21.22 9.00
N GLU A 330 -26.99 20.10 9.65
CA GLU A 330 -27.84 20.10 10.86
C GLU A 330 -27.17 20.88 12.00
N LEU A 331 -25.87 20.71 12.22
CA LEU A 331 -25.09 21.50 13.17
C LEU A 331 -25.07 22.98 12.81
N ALA A 332 -24.91 23.31 11.53
CA ALA A 332 -24.92 24.70 11.06
C ALA A 332 -26.25 25.39 11.39
N ASN A 333 -27.39 24.75 11.09
CA ASN A 333 -28.70 25.30 11.42
C ASN A 333 -28.89 25.53 12.92
N ALA A 334 -28.41 24.60 13.75
CA ALA A 334 -28.47 24.75 15.21
C ALA A 334 -27.59 25.91 15.68
N LEU A 335 -26.36 26.01 15.15
CA LEU A 335 -25.44 27.09 15.46
C LEU A 335 -25.98 28.46 15.02
N GLU A 336 -26.54 28.56 13.83
CA GLU A 336 -27.17 29.77 13.32
C GLU A 336 -28.30 30.25 14.24
N ALA A 337 -29.15 29.33 14.71
CA ALA A 337 -30.23 29.66 15.64
C ALA A 337 -29.72 30.11 17.01
N GLU A 338 -28.70 29.44 17.55
CA GLU A 338 -28.09 29.78 18.84
C GLU A 338 -27.40 31.15 18.79
N ILE A 339 -26.57 31.40 17.77
CA ILE A 339 -25.90 32.70 17.60
C ILE A 339 -26.93 33.81 17.39
N LYS A 340 -28.02 33.56 16.64
CA LYS A 340 -29.09 34.54 16.45
C LYS A 340 -29.77 34.94 17.76
N GLN A 341 -29.95 33.97 18.67
CA GLN A 341 -30.49 34.25 20.01
C GLN A 341 -29.52 35.13 20.82
N GLU A 342 -28.23 34.76 20.87
CA GLU A 342 -27.21 35.55 21.57
C GLU A 342 -27.10 36.98 21.01
N LEU A 343 -27.22 37.14 19.69
CA LEU A 343 -27.23 38.45 19.04
C LEU A 343 -28.42 39.31 19.46
N ALA A 344 -29.60 38.73 19.61
CA ALA A 344 -30.77 39.46 20.10
C ALA A 344 -30.56 39.93 21.56
N GLU A 345 -29.99 39.09 22.42
CA GLU A 345 -29.66 39.42 23.81
C GLU A 345 -28.63 40.57 23.92
N LEU A 346 -27.74 40.71 22.93
CA LEU A 346 -26.77 41.81 22.82
C LEU A 346 -27.29 43.06 22.11
N TYR A 347 -28.62 43.23 22.00
CA TYR A 347 -29.29 44.33 21.29
C TYR A 347 -28.94 44.43 19.79
N MET A 348 -28.63 43.29 19.17
CA MET A 348 -28.31 43.17 17.73
C MET A 348 -29.36 42.33 16.98
N GLU A 349 -30.65 42.54 17.26
CA GLU A 349 -31.78 41.79 16.66
C GLU A 349 -31.84 41.83 15.12
N LYS A 350 -31.18 42.82 14.52
CA LYS A 350 -31.12 43.02 13.07
C LYS A 350 -29.93 42.31 12.40
N ALA A 351 -29.00 41.81 13.20
CA ALA A 351 -27.87 41.05 12.69
C ALA A 351 -28.28 39.58 12.48
N ASP A 352 -27.69 38.96 11.46
CA ASP A 352 -27.94 37.56 11.13
C ASP A 352 -26.62 36.86 10.83
N PHE A 353 -26.51 35.59 11.21
CA PHE A 353 -25.34 34.74 11.01
C PHE A 353 -25.70 33.58 10.10
N GLN A 354 -24.79 33.21 9.20
CA GLN A 354 -24.98 32.10 8.29
C GLN A 354 -23.69 31.32 8.10
N VAL A 355 -23.79 30.00 8.09
CA VAL A 355 -22.73 29.09 7.69
C VAL A 355 -22.88 28.77 6.21
N GLN A 356 -21.87 29.09 5.42
CA GLN A 356 -21.85 28.82 3.98
C GLN A 356 -21.00 27.59 3.68
N PHE A 357 -21.53 26.72 2.84
CA PHE A 357 -20.87 25.48 2.40
C PHE A 357 -20.52 25.58 0.91
N THR A 358 -19.24 25.36 0.59
CA THR A 358 -18.77 25.26 -0.80
C THR A 358 -18.23 23.86 -1.07
N LYS A 359 -18.65 23.23 -2.18
CA LYS A 359 -18.13 21.92 -2.58
C LYS A 359 -16.62 21.98 -2.80
N GLY A 360 -15.90 21.04 -2.19
CA GLY A 360 -14.45 20.90 -2.26
C GLY A 360 -14.02 19.52 -2.75
N LYS A 361 -12.70 19.32 -2.84
CA LYS A 361 -12.11 17.98 -3.02
C LYS A 361 -12.16 17.22 -1.70
N PHE A 362 -12.26 15.89 -1.77
CA PHE A 362 -12.11 15.04 -0.60
C PHE A 362 -10.78 15.30 0.10
N ASN A 363 -10.86 15.63 1.39
CA ASN A 363 -9.76 15.79 2.31
C ASN A 363 -10.09 15.06 3.63
N ARG A 364 -9.25 15.18 4.65
CA ARG A 364 -9.46 14.47 5.92
C ARG A 364 -10.67 14.99 6.72
N ASP A 365 -11.16 16.18 6.42
CA ASP A 365 -12.28 16.84 7.12
C ASP A 365 -13.61 16.77 6.35
N GLY A 366 -13.59 16.35 5.08
CA GLY A 366 -14.77 16.18 4.25
C GLY A 366 -14.52 16.50 2.78
N ASN A 367 -15.60 16.74 2.05
CA ASN A 367 -15.58 17.22 0.67
C ASN A 367 -16.23 18.61 0.53
N GLU A 368 -16.20 19.40 1.60
CA GLU A 368 -16.80 20.73 1.69
C GLU A 368 -15.84 21.68 2.39
N LEU A 369 -15.94 22.96 2.01
CA LEU A 369 -15.33 24.08 2.71
C LEU A 369 -16.45 24.80 3.45
N VAL A 370 -16.19 25.12 4.72
CA VAL A 370 -17.11 25.85 5.60
C VAL A 370 -16.55 27.24 5.77
N GLU A 371 -17.40 28.26 5.63
CA GLU A 371 -17.03 29.64 5.92
C GLU A 371 -18.19 30.35 6.62
N PHE A 372 -17.88 31.14 7.65
CA PHE A 372 -18.86 31.90 8.41
C PHE A 372 -19.14 33.27 7.78
N TYR A 373 -20.43 33.58 7.63
CA TYR A 373 -20.96 34.77 7.02
C TYR A 373 -21.85 35.52 7.99
N ILE A 374 -21.90 36.84 7.84
CA ILE A 374 -22.66 37.71 8.73
C ILE A 374 -23.32 38.84 7.96
N SER A 375 -24.49 39.27 8.44
CA SER A 375 -25.20 40.45 7.99
C SER A 375 -25.45 41.35 9.20
N THR A 376 -24.95 42.57 9.19
CA THR A 376 -25.07 43.52 10.33
C THR A 376 -26.40 44.28 10.33
N ASN A 377 -26.94 44.55 9.14
CA ASN A 377 -28.19 45.28 8.97
C ASN A 377 -29.10 44.62 7.92
N PRO A 378 -30.42 44.73 8.05
CA PRO A 378 -31.36 44.15 7.11
C PRO A 378 -31.19 44.86 5.75
N GLY A 379 -30.81 44.10 4.72
CA GLY A 379 -30.62 44.60 3.34
C GLY A 379 -29.18 44.74 2.86
N GLU A 380 -28.15 44.61 3.73
CA GLU A 380 -26.74 44.65 3.31
C GLU A 380 -26.21 43.31 2.75
N GLY A 381 -27.01 42.25 2.86
CA GLY A 381 -26.67 40.89 2.46
C GLY A 381 -25.66 40.23 3.40
N PHE A 382 -25.39 38.94 3.20
CA PHE A 382 -24.38 38.19 3.94
C PHE A 382 -22.99 38.43 3.34
N LYS A 383 -22.01 38.73 4.19
CA LYS A 383 -20.59 38.88 3.81
C LYS A 383 -19.72 37.93 4.63
N PRO A 384 -18.59 37.45 4.08
CA PRO A 384 -17.64 36.67 4.86
C PRO A 384 -17.22 37.42 6.11
N LEU A 385 -17.22 36.75 7.26
CA LEU A 385 -16.89 37.34 8.56
C LEU A 385 -15.53 38.06 8.52
N VAL A 386 -14.56 37.48 7.81
CA VAL A 386 -13.20 38.01 7.63
C VAL A 386 -13.17 39.38 6.94
N LYS A 387 -14.20 39.73 6.16
CA LYS A 387 -14.28 40.96 5.37
C LYS A 387 -15.11 42.07 6.03
N VAL A 388 -15.70 41.81 7.20
CA VAL A 388 -16.48 42.81 7.93
C VAL A 388 -15.54 43.68 8.76
N ALA A 389 -15.36 44.94 8.35
CA ALA A 389 -14.36 45.83 8.92
C ALA A 389 -14.81 46.50 10.24
N SER A 390 -14.03 46.25 11.30
CA SER A 390 -13.75 47.06 12.49
C SER A 390 -14.78 48.10 12.95
N GLY A 391 -15.57 47.73 13.96
CA GLY A 391 -16.34 48.63 14.82
C GLY A 391 -16.76 47.92 16.12
N GLY A 392 -17.32 48.65 17.08
CA GLY A 392 -17.83 48.07 18.34
C GLY A 392 -18.95 47.04 18.16
N GLU A 393 -19.56 46.99 16.97
CA GLU A 393 -20.48 45.93 16.54
C GLU A 393 -19.75 44.60 16.34
N LEU A 394 -18.57 44.59 15.73
CA LEU A 394 -17.78 43.37 15.52
C LEU A 394 -17.37 42.73 16.85
N SER A 395 -17.00 43.54 17.85
CA SER A 395 -16.69 43.03 19.20
C SER A 395 -17.89 42.36 19.87
N ARG A 396 -19.10 42.90 19.67
CA ARG A 396 -20.34 42.27 20.17
C ARG A 396 -20.71 41.01 19.39
N LEU A 397 -20.51 41.01 18.07
CA LEU A 397 -20.71 39.83 17.22
C LEU A 397 -19.76 38.70 17.62
N MET A 398 -18.48 39.00 17.79
CA MET A 398 -17.48 38.05 18.27
C MET A 398 -17.84 37.49 19.64
N LEU A 399 -18.39 38.32 20.52
CA LEU A 399 -18.90 37.89 21.83
C LEU A 399 -20.12 36.95 21.70
N ALA A 400 -21.12 37.26 20.87
CA ALA A 400 -22.26 36.37 20.65
C ALA A 400 -21.82 35.00 20.12
N ILE A 401 -20.94 35.03 19.12
CA ILE A 401 -20.36 33.82 18.54
C ILE A 401 -19.60 33.04 19.63
N LYS A 402 -18.69 33.68 20.38
CA LYS A 402 -17.92 33.05 21.47
C LYS A 402 -18.80 32.55 22.61
N SER A 403 -19.88 33.24 22.97
CA SER A 403 -20.84 32.82 24.00
C SER A 403 -21.50 31.49 23.61
N ALA A 404 -21.92 31.37 22.35
CA ALA A 404 -22.44 30.12 21.80
C ALA A 404 -21.39 28.99 21.82
N PHE A 405 -20.12 29.29 21.48
CA PHE A 405 -19.03 28.31 21.58
C PHE A 405 -18.72 27.90 23.04
N SER A 406 -18.67 28.86 23.97
CA SER A 406 -18.20 28.66 25.36
C SER A 406 -19.22 27.93 26.23
N ARG A 407 -20.52 27.98 25.93
CA ARG A 407 -21.56 27.21 26.66
C ARG A 407 -21.37 25.70 26.55
N LYS A 408 -20.64 25.22 25.52
CA LYS A 408 -20.29 23.82 25.35
C LYS A 408 -18.94 23.42 25.95
N GLU A 409 -18.07 24.38 26.27
CA GLU A 409 -16.71 24.11 26.77
C GLU A 409 -16.58 24.13 28.30
N ASP A 410 -17.66 24.27 29.09
CA ASP A 410 -17.62 24.32 30.57
C ASP A 410 -16.59 25.35 31.11
N LYS A 411 -16.55 26.58 30.55
CA LYS A 411 -15.66 27.66 31.01
C LYS A 411 -16.40 28.71 31.84
N THR A 412 -15.84 29.07 33.01
CA THR A 412 -16.55 29.76 34.11
C THR A 412 -16.47 31.30 34.12
N SER A 413 -15.58 31.96 33.36
CA SER A 413 -15.51 33.45 33.35
C SER A 413 -14.84 34.02 32.08
N ILE A 414 -15.51 34.98 31.44
CA ILE A 414 -15.04 35.70 30.25
C ILE A 414 -15.03 37.21 30.57
N VAL A 415 -13.90 37.90 30.35
CA VAL A 415 -13.77 39.35 30.61
C VAL A 415 -13.25 40.08 29.36
N PHE A 416 -13.97 41.14 28.95
CA PHE A 416 -13.65 41.99 27.78
C PHE A 416 -12.91 43.28 28.14
#